data_AF-A0AAW9E9W7-F1
#
_entry.id   AF-A0AAW9E9W7-F1
#
_cell.length_a   1.000
_cell.length_b   1.000
_cell.length_c   1.000
_cell.angle_alpha   90.00
_cell.angle_beta   90.00
_cell.angle_gamma   90.00
#
_symmetry.space_group_name_H-M   'P 1'
#
loop_
_entity.id
_entity.type
_entity.pdbx_description
1 polymer ?
#
loop_
_entity_poly.entity_id
_entity_poly.type
_entity_poly.pdbx_seq_one_letter_code
_entity_poly.pdbx_strand_id
1 'polypeptide(L)'
;NWLAEEGDDSQIYQAQCVAVSEDGIHFEKKGIILPPPQGYMHFRDPKVWFQEGKWWMVVGARDEKDQGQVLLFSNDTLFEEGKQWRSEYKVLGKTDDKNVYMWECPD
;
A
#
# COMPACT_ATOMS: atom_id res chain seq x y z
N ASN A 1 -19.06 6.57 -14.70
CA ASN A 1 -18.29 5.44 -15.23
C ASN A 1 -16.86 5.63 -14.79
N TRP A 2 -16.35 4.78 -13.89
CA TRP A 2 -15.01 4.91 -13.30
C TRP A 2 -13.93 4.13 -14.07
N LEU A 3 -14.33 3.48 -15.17
CA LEU A 3 -13.45 2.85 -16.15
C LEU A 3 -13.85 3.42 -17.51
N ALA A 4 -12.90 4.03 -18.22
CA ALA A 4 -13.16 4.56 -19.55
C ALA A 4 -13.26 3.42 -20.58
N GLU A 5 -12.38 2.41 -20.47
CA GLU A 5 -12.37 1.17 -21.24
C GLU A 5 -11.89 -0.02 -20.37
N GLU A 6 -12.13 -1.25 -20.84
CA GLU A 6 -11.64 -2.47 -20.19
C GLU A 6 -10.10 -2.51 -20.23
N GLY A 7 -9.46 -2.52 -19.05
CA GLY A 7 -8.00 -2.45 -18.92
C GLY A 7 -7.41 -1.03 -18.86
N ASP A 8 -8.24 0.02 -18.89
CA ASP A 8 -7.78 1.39 -18.61
C ASP A 8 -7.68 1.64 -17.10
N ASP A 9 -6.50 1.37 -16.57
CA ASP A 9 -6.16 1.59 -15.16
C ASP A 9 -5.83 3.07 -14.86
N SER A 10 -5.87 3.98 -15.85
CA SER A 10 -5.38 5.36 -15.70
C SER A 10 -6.04 6.19 -14.60
N GLN A 11 -7.24 5.78 -14.16
CA GLN A 11 -8.01 6.44 -13.10
C GLN A 11 -7.95 5.70 -11.76
N ILE A 12 -7.17 4.62 -11.66
CA ILE A 12 -7.06 3.84 -10.43
C ILE A 12 -6.35 4.66 -9.36
N TYR A 13 -6.99 4.71 -8.19
CA TYR A 13 -6.41 5.24 -6.96
C TYR A 13 -6.52 4.18 -5.87
N GLN A 14 -5.38 3.66 -5.44
CA GLN A 14 -5.29 2.66 -4.37
C GLN A 14 -4.59 3.26 -3.17
N ALA A 15 -5.22 3.17 -2.00
CA ALA A 15 -4.69 3.68 -0.74
C ALA A 15 -4.94 2.65 0.37
N GLN A 16 -4.04 2.61 1.35
CA GLN A 16 -4.18 1.67 2.46
C GLN A 16 -5.08 2.29 3.53
N CYS A 17 -6.14 1.56 3.88
CA CYS A 17 -7.10 1.95 4.90
C CYS A 17 -6.95 1.08 6.15
N VAL A 18 -7.47 1.56 7.28
CA VAL A 18 -7.58 0.76 8.50
C VAL A 18 -9.03 0.61 8.94
N ALA A 19 -9.33 -0.55 9.52
CA ALA A 19 -10.56 -0.81 10.25
C ALA A 19 -10.22 -1.48 11.58
N VAL A 20 -10.98 -1.17 12.62
CA VAL A 20 -10.77 -1.68 13.98
C VAL A 20 -12.00 -2.47 14.42
N SER A 21 -11.77 -3.56 15.15
CA SER A 21 -12.81 -4.39 15.72
C SER A 21 -12.41 -4.81 17.13
N GLU A 22 -13.40 -4.83 18.04
CA GLU A 22 -13.23 -5.35 19.39
C GLU A 22 -13.63 -6.83 19.50
N ASP A 23 -14.46 -7.33 18.58
CA ASP A 23 -15.03 -8.68 18.63
C ASP A 23 -14.61 -9.59 17.45
N GLY A 24 -13.89 -9.04 16.48
CA GLY A 24 -13.49 -9.74 15.25
C GLY A 24 -14.64 -9.98 14.26
N ILE A 25 -15.83 -9.44 14.52
CA ILE A 25 -17.04 -9.62 13.71
C ILE A 25 -17.49 -8.29 13.12
N HIS A 26 -17.53 -7.24 13.93
CA HIS A 26 -17.94 -5.89 13.54
C HIS A 26 -16.71 -4.99 13.42
N PHE A 27 -16.55 -4.36 12.25
CA PHE A 27 -15.39 -3.52 11.95
C PHE A 27 -15.83 -2.08 11.68
N GLU A 28 -15.24 -1.15 12.42
CA GLU A 28 -15.37 0.28 12.16
C GLU A 28 -14.28 0.72 11.18
N LYS A 29 -14.67 1.26 10.02
CA LYS A 29 -13.73 1.82 9.05
C LYS A 29 -13.24 3.18 9.52
N LYS A 30 -11.93 3.35 9.65
CA LYS A 30 -11.31 4.63 10.07
C LYS A 30 -10.74 5.45 8.89
N GLY A 31 -10.71 4.86 7.69
CA GLY A 31 -10.30 5.55 6.46
C GLY A 31 -8.84 5.33 6.09
N ILE A 32 -8.32 6.21 5.22
CA ILE A 32 -6.98 6.11 4.64
C ILE A 32 -5.92 6.46 5.69
N ILE A 33 -4.96 5.55 5.87
CA ILE A 33 -3.77 5.76 6.70
C ILE A 33 -2.49 5.94 5.88
N LEU A 34 -2.48 5.49 4.63
CA LEU A 34 -1.33 5.61 3.75
C LEU A 34 -1.81 5.80 2.29
N PRO A 35 -1.80 7.04 1.77
CA PRO A 35 -2.03 7.28 0.35
C PRO A 35 -0.86 6.71 -0.48
N PRO A 36 -1.06 6.45 -1.79
CA PRO A 36 0.04 6.04 -2.64
C PRO A 36 1.07 7.18 -2.74
N PRO A 37 2.38 6.86 -2.81
CA PRO A 37 3.37 7.86 -3.15
C PRO A 37 3.08 8.47 -4.52
N GLN A 38 3.49 9.71 -4.73
CA GLN A 38 3.35 10.38 -6.02
C GLN A 38 3.97 9.52 -7.14
N GLY A 39 3.23 9.34 -8.23
CA GLY A 39 3.66 8.55 -9.38
C GLY A 39 3.30 7.06 -9.32
N TYR A 40 2.78 6.56 -8.20
CA TYR A 40 2.35 5.17 -8.05
C TYR A 40 0.83 5.06 -8.23
N MET A 41 0.42 4.34 -9.27
CA MET A 41 -1.00 4.08 -9.58
C MET A 41 -1.48 2.77 -8.94
N HIS A 42 -0.67 1.72 -9.02
CA HIS A 42 -0.88 0.48 -8.29
C HIS A 42 -0.14 0.55 -6.96
N PHE A 43 -0.89 0.34 -5.88
CA PHE A 43 -0.40 0.45 -4.51
C PHE A 43 -1.35 -0.32 -3.59
N ARG A 44 -1.11 -1.61 -3.36
CA ARG A 44 -2.06 -2.52 -2.70
C ARG A 44 -1.39 -3.67 -1.97
N ASP A 45 -2.23 -4.46 -1.32
CA ASP A 45 -1.89 -5.70 -0.61
C ASP A 45 -0.91 -5.47 0.55
N PRO A 46 -1.33 -4.70 1.59
CA PRO A 46 -0.45 -4.37 2.69
C PRO A 46 -0.25 -5.57 3.63
N LYS A 47 1.00 -5.81 4.05
CA LYS A 47 1.33 -6.66 5.20
C LYS A 47 1.98 -5.81 6.27
N VAL A 48 1.45 -5.89 7.49
CA VAL A 48 1.91 -5.11 8.64
C VAL A 48 2.45 -6.02 9.73
N TRP A 49 3.58 -5.67 10.33
CA TRP A 49 4.14 -6.40 11.46
C TRP A 49 4.89 -5.48 12.43
N PHE A 50 5.12 -5.96 13.65
CA PHE A 50 5.92 -5.28 14.66
C PHE A 50 7.25 -6.01 14.85
N GLN A 51 8.35 -5.30 14.76
CA GLN A 51 9.69 -5.86 14.93
C GLN A 51 10.64 -4.79 15.48
N GLU A 52 11.45 -5.16 16.47
CA GLU A 52 12.51 -4.32 17.03
C GLU A 52 12.02 -2.93 17.48
N GLY A 53 10.84 -2.88 18.08
CA GLY A 53 10.29 -1.63 18.63
C GLY A 53 9.60 -0.73 17.60
N LYS A 54 9.38 -1.21 16.36
CA LYS A 54 8.77 -0.42 15.29
C LYS A 54 7.71 -1.20 14.51
N TRP A 55 6.72 -0.48 13.99
CA TRP A 55 5.76 -1.01 13.02
C TRP A 55 6.30 -0.89 11.61
N TRP A 56 6.13 -1.95 10.85
CA TRP A 56 6.58 -2.06 9.46
C TRP A 56 5.38 -2.42 8.59
N MET A 57 5.38 -1.91 7.36
CA MET A 57 4.39 -2.25 6.35
C MET A 57 5.08 -2.44 5.00
N VAL A 58 4.84 -3.58 4.35
CA VAL A 58 5.13 -3.72 2.92
C VAL A 58 3.87 -3.51 2.10
N VAL A 59 4.02 -2.92 0.93
CA VAL A 59 2.94 -2.70 -0.04
C VAL A 59 3.47 -3.02 -1.43
N GLY A 60 2.73 -3.81 -2.20
CA GLY A 60 3.01 -4.05 -3.61
C GLY A 60 2.71 -2.79 -4.42
N ALA A 61 3.60 -2.40 -5.31
CA ALA A 61 3.48 -1.14 -6.04
C ALA A 61 4.00 -1.24 -7.48
N ARG A 62 3.56 -0.33 -8.35
CA ARG A 62 4.09 -0.12 -9.71
C ARG A 62 4.55 1.31 -9.84
N ASP A 63 5.81 1.51 -10.19
CA ASP A 63 6.36 2.85 -10.39
C ASP A 63 5.99 3.45 -11.76
N GLU A 64 6.38 4.70 -11.99
CA GLU A 64 6.13 5.44 -13.25
C GLU A 64 6.81 4.80 -14.48
N LYS A 65 7.72 3.85 -14.28
CA LYS A 65 8.44 3.14 -15.35
C LYS A 65 7.86 1.76 -15.64
N ASP A 66 6.68 1.49 -15.13
CA ASP A 66 5.98 0.23 -15.32
C ASP A 66 6.70 -0.97 -14.66
N GLN A 67 7.44 -0.73 -13.57
CA GLN A 67 8.14 -1.78 -12.85
C GLN A 67 7.40 -2.15 -11.56
N GLY A 68 7.15 -3.45 -11.40
CA GLY A 68 6.64 -4.01 -10.14
C GLY A 68 7.67 -3.90 -9.01
N GLN A 69 7.24 -3.45 -7.85
CA GLN A 69 8.05 -3.19 -6.66
C GLN A 69 7.37 -3.65 -5.37
N VAL A 70 8.17 -3.91 -4.34
CA VAL A 70 7.71 -3.93 -2.94
C VAL A 70 8.29 -2.72 -2.23
N LEU A 71 7.41 -1.87 -1.70
CA LEU A 71 7.78 -0.71 -0.88
C LEU A 71 7.70 -1.06 0.60
N LEU A 72 8.68 -0.61 1.40
CA LEU A 72 8.71 -0.76 2.85
C LEU A 72 8.55 0.60 3.54
N PHE A 73 7.52 0.69 4.38
CA PHE A 73 7.23 1.81 5.25
C PHE A 73 7.50 1.43 6.71
N SER A 74 7.71 2.44 7.54
CA SER A 74 7.90 2.23 8.98
C SER A 74 7.29 3.36 9.79
N ASN A 75 6.73 3.03 10.96
CA ASN A 75 6.15 4.00 11.87
C ASN A 75 6.31 3.57 13.34
N ASP A 76 6.28 4.54 14.25
CA ASP A 76 6.43 4.25 15.69
C ASP A 76 5.12 3.72 16.30
N THR A 77 3.98 4.08 15.70
CA THR A 77 2.64 3.60 16.09
C THR A 77 1.95 2.90 14.92
N LEU A 78 1.12 1.89 15.23
CA LEU A 78 0.32 1.18 14.22
C LEU A 78 -0.75 2.08 13.62
N PHE A 79 -1.47 2.81 14.47
CA PHE A 79 -2.57 3.67 14.09
C PHE A 79 -2.81 4.73 15.17
N GLU A 80 -3.10 5.95 14.73
CA GLU A 80 -3.64 7.02 15.56
C GLU A 80 -4.73 7.73 14.74
N GLU A 81 -5.89 7.96 15.34
CA GLU A 81 -7.06 8.48 14.62
C GLU A 81 -6.78 9.86 14.02
N GLY A 82 -7.08 10.01 12.73
CA GLY A 82 -6.80 11.22 11.98
C GLY A 82 -5.34 11.41 11.55
N LYS A 83 -4.43 10.47 11.82
CA LYS A 83 -3.04 10.53 11.37
C LYS A 83 -2.73 9.50 10.29
N GLN A 84 -1.91 9.94 9.34
CA GLN A 84 -1.32 9.07 8.33
C GLN A 84 0.01 8.50 8.83
N TRP A 85 0.39 7.35 8.27
CA TRP A 85 1.75 6.84 8.37
C TRP A 85 2.73 7.81 7.70
N ARG A 86 4.00 7.72 8.10
CA ARG A 86 5.11 8.39 7.42
C ARG A 86 5.15 7.98 5.95
N SER A 87 5.29 8.95 5.06
CA SER A 87 5.29 8.72 3.62
C SER A 87 6.65 8.27 3.07
N GLU A 88 7.71 8.35 3.89
CA GLU A 88 9.03 7.86 3.53
C GLU A 88 9.05 6.34 3.44
N TYR A 89 9.58 5.82 2.33
CA TYR A 89 9.68 4.39 2.06
C TYR A 89 11.07 4.00 1.53
N LYS A 90 11.34 2.70 1.57
CA LYS A 90 12.45 2.06 0.85
C LYS A 90 11.89 1.11 -0.20
N VAL A 91 12.56 0.98 -1.34
CA VAL A 91 12.29 -0.11 -2.30
C VAL A 91 13.05 -1.34 -1.79
N LEU A 92 12.33 -2.35 -1.31
CA LEU A 92 12.95 -3.61 -0.85
C LEU A 92 13.31 -4.53 -2.00
N GLY A 93 12.50 -4.50 -3.05
CA GLY A 93 12.74 -5.26 -4.26
C GLY A 93 11.98 -4.65 -5.41
N LYS A 94 12.50 -4.90 -6.60
CA LYS A 94 11.89 -4.53 -7.87
C LYS A 94 12.21 -5.60 -8.89
N THR A 95 11.35 -5.73 -9.89
CA THR A 95 11.62 -6.61 -11.03
C THR A 95 12.60 -5.98 -12.00
N ASP A 96 13.48 -6.81 -12.57
CA ASP A 96 14.29 -6.48 -13.75
C ASP A 96 13.65 -7.03 -15.04
N ASP A 97 12.61 -7.86 -14.93
CA ASP A 97 11.83 -8.37 -16.06
C ASP A 97 10.78 -7.33 -16.49
N LYS A 98 10.92 -6.85 -17.72
CA LYS A 98 10.02 -5.87 -18.34
C LYS A 98 8.63 -6.42 -18.64
N ASN A 99 8.43 -7.73 -18.55
CA ASN A 99 7.12 -8.37 -18.69
C ASN A 99 6.38 -8.47 -17.36
N VAL A 100 7.04 -8.15 -16.24
CA VAL A 100 6.44 -8.14 -14.91
C VAL A 100 6.21 -6.70 -14.50
N TYR A 101 4.95 -6.27 -14.50
CA TYR A 101 4.59 -4.90 -14.15
C TYR A 101 4.07 -4.75 -12.71
N MET A 102 3.80 -5.86 -12.01
CA MET A 102 3.29 -5.84 -10.65
C MET A 102 3.76 -7.05 -9.85
N TRP A 103 4.05 -6.80 -8.57
CA TRP A 103 4.18 -7.85 -7.55
C TRP A 103 3.01 -7.73 -6.58
N GLU A 104 2.13 -8.73 -6.57
CA GLU A 104 0.93 -8.78 -5.74
C GLU A 104 1.14 -9.69 -4.53
N CYS A 105 0.35 -9.45 -3.47
CA CYS A 105 0.37 -10.24 -2.23
C CYS A 105 1.78 -10.48 -1.64
N PRO A 106 2.57 -9.42 -1.37
CA PRO A 106 3.87 -9.57 -0.73
C PRO A 106 3.75 -10.14 0.68
N ASP A 107 4.64 -11.08 1.04
CA ASP A 107 4.71 -11.74 2.36
C ASP A 107 6.12 -11.70 2.96
#